data_AF-A0A3N5TGR1-F1
#
_entry.id   AF-A0A3N5TGR1-F1
#
_cell.length_a   1.000
_cell.length_b   1.000
_cell.length_c   1.000
_cell.angle_alpha   90.00
_cell.angle_beta   90.00
_cell.angle_gamma   90.00
#
_symmetry.space_group_name_H-M   'P 1'
#
loop_
_entity.id
_entity.type
_entity.pdbx_description
1 polymer ?
#
loop_
_entity_poly.entity_id
_entity_poly.type
_entity_poly.pdbx_seq_one_letter_code
_entity_poly.pdbx_strand_id
1 'polypeptide(L)'
;MIGFETGIAGGLALIILLVLGLVFTLYLVPIPLWIAAWSSGAYVGLFTLIGMRLRRVPPGTVVTARISAVKAGLDISINDLEAHYLAGGNVVSVVNAMISADKANIALPFKRAAAIDLAGRDIVEAVKMSVIPKVIETPKIAAVAKDGIQLIAVSRVTVRTNIDRLVGGAGEETIIARVGEGMVSTIGSAATHKNVLENPDHISKHVLSK
;
A
#
# COMPACT_ATOMS: atom_id res chain seq x y z
N MET A 1 -44.32 -1.88 -57.03
CA MET A 1 -44.38 -1.77 -55.55
C MET A 1 -43.07 -2.28 -54.93
N ILE A 2 -41.91 -1.68 -55.25
CA ILE A 2 -40.59 -2.15 -54.75
C ILE A 2 -39.77 -1.00 -54.11
N GLY A 3 -40.28 0.25 -54.16
CA GLY A 3 -39.55 1.43 -53.69
C GLY A 3 -39.72 1.81 -52.21
N PHE A 4 -40.65 1.16 -51.48
CA PHE A 4 -40.94 1.51 -50.08
C PHE A 4 -40.21 0.60 -49.08
N GLU A 5 -39.92 -0.65 -49.46
CA GLU A 5 -39.23 -1.61 -48.61
C GLU A 5 -37.74 -1.27 -48.43
N THR A 6 -37.10 -0.70 -49.45
CA THR A 6 -35.69 -0.27 -49.39
C THR A 6 -35.48 0.98 -48.53
N GLY A 7 -36.49 1.86 -48.41
CA GLY A 7 -36.44 3.04 -47.55
C GLY A 7 -36.55 2.69 -46.05
N ILE A 8 -37.40 1.72 -45.71
CA ILE A 8 -37.54 1.24 -44.32
C ILE A 8 -36.34 0.37 -43.92
N ALA A 9 -35.87 -0.51 -44.81
CA ALA A 9 -34.67 -1.31 -44.57
C ALA A 9 -33.40 -0.45 -44.46
N GLY A 10 -33.26 0.59 -45.28
CA GLY A 10 -32.17 1.56 -45.20
C GLY A 10 -32.24 2.42 -43.93
N GLY A 11 -33.43 2.87 -43.53
CA GLY A 11 -33.65 3.60 -42.29
C GLY A 11 -33.36 2.75 -41.04
N LEU A 12 -33.81 1.50 -41.02
CA LEU A 12 -33.50 0.54 -39.94
C LEU A 12 -32.00 0.23 -39.88
N ALA A 13 -31.32 0.05 -41.00
CA ALA A 13 -29.87 -0.16 -41.02
C ALA A 13 -29.10 1.06 -40.47
N LEU A 14 -29.54 2.28 -40.78
CA LEU A 14 -28.92 3.51 -40.30
C LEU A 14 -29.18 3.71 -38.79
N ILE A 15 -30.40 3.41 -38.31
CA ILE A 15 -30.72 3.41 -36.88
C ILE A 15 -29.91 2.35 -36.13
N ILE A 16 -29.79 1.12 -36.66
CA ILE A 16 -28.98 0.05 -36.06
C ILE A 16 -27.51 0.47 -35.99
N LEU A 17 -26.97 1.10 -37.04
CA LEU A 17 -25.58 1.56 -37.07
C LEU A 17 -25.35 2.74 -36.11
N LEU A 18 -26.33 3.62 -35.95
CA LEU A 18 -26.29 4.73 -35.00
C LEU A 18 -26.43 4.24 -33.55
N VAL A 19 -27.28 3.24 -33.31
CA VAL A 19 -27.39 2.55 -32.01
C VAL A 19 -26.11 1.77 -31.70
N LEU A 20 -25.52 1.07 -32.67
CA LEU A 20 -24.22 0.41 -32.50
C LEU A 20 -23.12 1.42 -32.20
N GLY A 21 -23.07 2.53 -32.92
CA GLY A 21 -22.12 3.62 -32.69
C GLY A 21 -22.30 4.26 -31.31
N LEU A 22 -23.55 4.44 -30.86
CA LEU A 22 -23.90 4.96 -29.54
C LEU A 22 -23.52 3.98 -28.44
N VAL A 23 -23.83 2.69 -28.59
CA VAL A 23 -23.43 1.62 -27.66
C VAL A 23 -21.91 1.50 -27.60
N PHE A 24 -21.22 1.59 -28.74
CA PHE A 24 -19.76 1.59 -28.79
C PHE A 24 -19.18 2.82 -28.07
N THR A 25 -19.76 4.00 -28.26
CA THR A 25 -19.34 5.24 -27.60
C THR A 25 -19.60 5.20 -26.10
N LEU A 26 -20.78 4.73 -25.66
CA LEU A 26 -21.14 4.53 -24.26
C LEU A 26 -20.31 3.43 -23.59
N TYR A 27 -19.93 2.40 -24.34
CA TYR A 27 -19.03 1.35 -23.84
C TYR A 27 -17.61 1.88 -23.67
N LEU A 28 -17.14 2.75 -24.58
CA LEU A 28 -15.76 3.25 -24.59
C LEU A 28 -15.54 4.43 -23.64
N VAL A 29 -16.53 5.31 -23.46
CA VAL A 29 -16.46 6.47 -22.57
C VAL A 29 -17.31 6.24 -21.33
N PRO A 30 -16.71 6.04 -20.14
CA PRO A 30 -17.47 5.97 -18.91
C PRO A 30 -17.93 7.38 -18.51
N ILE A 31 -19.02 7.85 -19.13
CA ILE A 31 -19.66 9.15 -18.84
C ILE A 31 -19.93 9.32 -17.32
N PRO A 32 -20.41 8.30 -16.58
CA PRO A 32 -20.62 8.43 -15.14
C PRO A 32 -19.33 8.74 -14.35
N LEU A 33 -18.20 8.13 -14.74
CA LEU A 33 -16.91 8.38 -14.09
C LEU A 33 -16.39 9.78 -14.38
N TRP A 34 -16.60 10.27 -15.60
CA TRP A 34 -16.20 11.62 -15.98
C TRP A 34 -16.98 12.69 -15.18
N ILE A 35 -18.30 12.50 -15.04
CA ILE A 35 -19.15 13.39 -14.23
C ILE A 35 -18.71 13.36 -12.75
N ALA A 36 -18.42 12.16 -12.21
CA ALA A 36 -17.96 12.00 -10.83
C ALA A 36 -16.59 12.66 -10.57
N ALA A 37 -15.68 12.59 -11.56
CA ALA A 37 -14.37 13.24 -11.49
C ALA A 37 -14.52 14.76 -11.49
N TRP A 38 -15.37 15.29 -12.39
CA TRP A 38 -15.65 16.72 -12.49
C TRP A 38 -16.32 17.27 -11.23
N SER A 39 -17.34 16.60 -10.69
CA SER A 39 -18.04 17.03 -9.47
C SER A 39 -17.15 16.98 -8.22
N SER A 40 -16.10 16.16 -8.23
CA SER A 40 -15.14 16.03 -7.14
C SER A 40 -13.94 16.98 -7.27
N GLY A 41 -13.91 17.85 -8.28
CA GLY A 41 -12.78 18.75 -8.56
C GLY A 41 -11.54 18.06 -9.14
N ALA A 42 -11.62 16.76 -9.43
CA ALA A 42 -10.55 15.99 -10.04
C ALA A 42 -10.69 16.01 -11.57
N TYR A 43 -10.31 17.12 -12.21
CA TYR A 43 -10.47 17.30 -13.66
C TYR A 43 -9.73 16.23 -14.48
N VAL A 44 -10.46 15.43 -15.24
CA VAL A 44 -9.93 14.43 -16.18
C VAL A 44 -10.51 14.72 -17.57
N GLY A 45 -9.67 14.82 -18.59
CA GLY A 45 -10.13 15.02 -19.97
C GLY A 45 -10.79 13.77 -20.54
N LEU A 46 -11.77 13.93 -21.43
CA LEU A 46 -12.37 12.78 -22.14
C LEU A 46 -11.31 12.01 -22.94
N PHE A 47 -10.38 12.73 -23.59
CA PHE A 47 -9.28 12.12 -24.34
C PHE A 47 -8.35 11.29 -23.47
N THR A 48 -8.08 11.69 -22.22
CA THR A 48 -7.28 10.90 -21.28
C THR A 48 -7.98 9.60 -20.88
N LEU A 49 -9.30 9.60 -20.68
CA LEU A 49 -10.06 8.37 -20.38
C LEU A 49 -10.01 7.36 -21.53
N ILE A 50 -10.10 7.84 -22.77
CA ILE A 50 -9.96 7.01 -23.97
C ILE A 50 -8.52 6.49 -24.08
N GLY A 51 -7.52 7.35 -23.81
CA GLY A 51 -6.10 6.99 -23.80
C GLY A 51 -5.76 5.90 -22.77
N MET A 52 -6.35 5.94 -21.58
CA MET A 52 -6.18 4.90 -20.55
C MET A 52 -6.59 3.53 -21.08
N ARG A 53 -7.75 3.43 -21.75
CA ARG A 53 -8.22 2.17 -22.32
C ARG A 53 -7.30 1.64 -23.41
N LEU A 54 -6.78 2.52 -24.27
CA LEU A 54 -5.82 2.13 -25.30
C LEU A 54 -4.52 1.57 -24.70
N ARG A 55 -4.06 2.14 -23.58
CA ARG A 55 -2.91 1.66 -22.80
C ARG A 55 -3.21 0.47 -21.89
N ARG A 56 -4.42 -0.11 -21.96
CA ARG A 56 -4.91 -1.21 -21.09
C ARG A 56 -4.92 -0.88 -19.58
N VAL A 57 -5.08 0.40 -19.23
CA VAL A 57 -5.28 0.85 -17.85
C VAL A 57 -6.78 0.99 -17.60
N PRO A 58 -7.35 0.39 -16.53
CA PRO A 58 -8.75 0.54 -16.20
C PRO A 58 -9.01 1.95 -15.66
N PRO A 59 -9.76 2.80 -16.37
CA PRO A 59 -9.99 4.18 -15.96
C PRO A 59 -10.75 4.29 -14.63
N GLY A 60 -11.59 3.30 -14.30
CA GLY A 60 -12.36 3.28 -13.05
C GLY A 60 -11.48 3.34 -11.80
N THR A 61 -10.44 2.51 -11.74
CA THR A 61 -9.54 2.42 -10.59
C THR A 61 -8.73 3.71 -10.42
N VAL A 62 -8.15 4.21 -11.51
CA VAL A 62 -7.28 5.40 -11.49
C VAL A 62 -8.08 6.67 -11.15
N VAL A 63 -9.24 6.85 -11.78
CA VAL A 63 -10.09 8.03 -11.54
C VAL A 63 -10.64 8.03 -10.12
N THR A 64 -11.11 6.88 -9.63
CA THR A 64 -11.63 6.79 -8.25
C THR A 64 -10.53 7.08 -7.24
N ALA A 65 -9.33 6.53 -7.43
CA ALA A 65 -8.19 6.83 -6.57
C ALA A 65 -7.83 8.32 -6.61
N ARG A 66 -7.83 8.95 -7.79
CA ARG A 66 -7.57 10.38 -7.90
C ARG A 66 -8.63 11.25 -7.23
N ILE A 67 -9.91 10.89 -7.36
CA ILE A 67 -11.01 11.56 -6.66
C ILE A 67 -10.77 11.53 -5.14
N SER A 68 -10.39 10.37 -4.59
CA SER A 68 -10.07 10.22 -3.17
C SER A 68 -8.88 11.07 -2.74
N ALA A 69 -7.81 11.12 -3.55
CA ALA A 69 -6.64 11.94 -3.27
C ALA A 69 -6.98 13.44 -3.23
N VAL A 70 -7.66 13.96 -4.26
CA VAL A 70 -8.04 15.37 -4.35
C VAL A 70 -8.99 15.77 -3.21
N LYS A 71 -9.95 14.91 -2.86
CA LYS A 71 -10.84 15.15 -1.71
C LYS A 71 -10.11 15.19 -0.37
N ALA A 72 -8.97 14.53 -0.27
CA ALA A 72 -8.10 14.58 0.90
C ALA A 72 -7.10 15.76 0.86
N GLY A 73 -7.15 16.62 -0.17
CA GLY A 73 -6.20 17.72 -0.34
C GLY A 73 -4.84 17.31 -0.92
N LEU A 74 -4.70 16.06 -1.39
CA LEU A 74 -3.49 15.57 -2.02
C LEU A 74 -3.57 15.78 -3.53
N ASP A 75 -2.68 16.62 -4.08
CA ASP A 75 -2.57 16.80 -5.53
C ASP A 75 -1.64 15.73 -6.11
N ILE A 76 -2.23 14.79 -6.85
CA ILE A 76 -1.52 13.71 -7.53
C ILE A 76 -1.87 13.75 -9.02
N SER A 77 -0.84 13.74 -9.86
CA SER A 77 -0.97 13.69 -11.30
C SER A 77 -1.61 12.38 -11.76
N ILE A 78 -2.54 12.46 -12.72
CA ILE A 78 -3.10 11.28 -13.38
C ILE A 78 -2.00 10.42 -13.97
N ASN A 79 -1.01 11.05 -14.60
CA ASN A 79 0.07 10.35 -15.31
C ASN A 79 0.90 9.51 -14.34
N ASP A 80 1.11 9.99 -13.11
CA ASP A 80 1.85 9.26 -12.08
C ASP A 80 1.06 8.04 -11.58
N LEU A 81 -0.26 8.18 -11.40
CA LEU A 81 -1.15 7.07 -11.04
C LEU A 81 -1.24 6.03 -12.16
N GLU A 82 -1.31 6.47 -13.43
CA GLU A 82 -1.26 5.59 -14.60
C GLU A 82 0.07 4.84 -14.68
N ALA A 83 1.19 5.56 -14.51
CA ALA A 83 2.53 4.97 -14.55
C ALA A 83 2.71 3.92 -13.44
N HIS A 84 2.23 4.19 -12.23
CA HIS A 84 2.27 3.23 -11.12
C HIS A 84 1.43 1.98 -11.40
N TYR A 85 0.23 2.15 -11.98
CA TYR A 85 -0.59 1.01 -12.40
C TYR A 85 0.10 0.16 -13.47
N LEU A 86 0.71 0.81 -14.47
CA LEU A 86 1.44 0.14 -15.55
C LEU A 86 2.70 -0.58 -15.04
N ALA A 87 3.32 -0.09 -13.96
CA ALA A 87 4.41 -0.77 -13.28
C ALA A 87 3.94 -2.01 -12.46
N GLY A 88 2.64 -2.28 -12.42
CA GLY A 88 2.06 -3.42 -11.69
C GLY A 88 1.72 -3.12 -10.23
N GLY A 89 1.75 -1.85 -9.82
CA GLY A 89 1.44 -1.43 -8.46
C GLY A 89 -0.07 -1.24 -8.20
N ASN A 90 -0.43 -1.19 -6.92
CA ASN A 90 -1.80 -0.97 -6.46
C ASN A 90 -2.05 0.52 -6.14
N VAL A 91 -2.64 1.22 -7.11
CA VAL A 91 -2.97 2.65 -7.02
C VAL A 91 -3.91 2.96 -5.83
N VAL A 92 -4.90 2.09 -5.57
CA VAL A 92 -5.89 2.33 -4.50
C VAL A 92 -5.23 2.23 -3.12
N SER A 93 -4.37 1.21 -2.93
CA SER A 93 -3.62 1.02 -1.68
C SER A 93 -2.71 2.21 -1.39
N VAL A 94 -1.94 2.64 -2.38
CA VAL A 94 -1.02 3.79 -2.28
C VAL A 94 -1.75 5.07 -1.90
N VAL A 95 -2.84 5.40 -2.59
CA VAL A 95 -3.61 6.61 -2.27
C VAL A 95 -4.22 6.53 -0.87
N ASN A 96 -4.81 5.40 -0.48
CA ASN A 96 -5.38 5.24 0.86
C ASN A 96 -4.32 5.37 1.95
N ALA A 97 -3.12 4.84 1.74
CA ALA A 97 -2.01 4.99 2.66
C ALA A 97 -1.51 6.44 2.74
N MET A 98 -1.42 7.15 1.61
CA MET A 98 -1.06 8.57 1.60
C MET A 98 -2.09 9.43 2.35
N ILE A 99 -3.39 9.18 2.16
CA ILE A 99 -4.46 9.87 2.90
C ILE A 99 -4.34 9.58 4.40
N SER A 100 -4.04 8.33 4.77
CA SER A 100 -3.86 7.94 6.17
C SER A 100 -2.61 8.59 6.79
N ALA A 101 -1.53 8.70 6.03
CA ALA A 101 -0.29 9.34 6.44
C ALA A 101 -0.48 10.85 6.64
N ASP A 102 -1.18 11.52 5.72
CA ASP A 102 -1.48 12.95 5.80
C ASP A 102 -2.32 13.28 7.05
N LYS A 103 -3.37 12.49 7.32
CA LYS A 103 -4.16 12.60 8.56
C LYS A 103 -3.36 12.37 9.84
N ALA A 104 -2.29 11.59 9.76
CA ALA A 104 -1.37 11.32 10.86
C ALA A 104 -0.19 12.30 10.92
N ASN A 105 -0.18 13.34 10.07
CA ASN A 105 0.90 14.31 9.93
C ASN A 105 2.27 13.68 9.60
N ILE A 106 2.26 12.61 8.80
CA ILE A 106 3.44 11.90 8.31
C ILE A 106 3.66 12.28 6.84
N ALA A 107 4.83 12.84 6.54
CA ALA A 107 5.21 13.20 5.17
C ALA A 107 5.48 11.95 4.32
N LEU A 108 4.52 11.57 3.47
CA LEU A 108 4.62 10.42 2.56
C LEU A 108 4.41 10.85 1.09
N PRO A 109 5.48 11.22 0.37
CA PRO A 109 5.37 11.62 -1.03
C PRO A 109 5.01 10.44 -1.93
N PHE A 110 4.25 10.70 -3.01
CA PHE A 110 3.77 9.67 -3.94
C PHE A 110 4.86 8.74 -4.45
N LYS A 111 6.02 9.28 -4.87
CA LYS A 111 7.15 8.47 -5.37
C LYS A 111 7.64 7.44 -4.35
N ARG A 112 7.62 7.79 -3.06
CA ARG A 112 8.04 6.89 -1.98
C ARG A 112 6.97 5.84 -1.70
N ALA A 113 5.71 6.26 -1.68
CA ALA A 113 4.59 5.35 -1.51
C ALA A 113 4.55 4.31 -2.64
N ALA A 114 4.77 4.74 -3.88
CA ALA A 114 4.93 3.88 -5.05
C ALA A 114 6.11 2.90 -4.90
N ALA A 115 7.27 3.37 -4.44
CA ALA A 115 8.43 2.51 -4.21
C ALA A 115 8.19 1.43 -3.14
N ILE A 116 7.46 1.74 -2.07
CA ILE A 116 7.12 0.77 -1.02
C ILE A 116 6.18 -0.30 -1.57
N ASP A 117 5.16 0.10 -2.32
CA ASP A 117 4.17 -0.79 -2.94
C ASP A 117 4.83 -1.71 -3.98
N LEU A 118 5.69 -1.17 -4.85
CA LEU A 118 6.45 -1.95 -5.83
C LEU A 118 7.48 -2.90 -5.18
N ALA A 119 7.96 -2.58 -3.97
CA ALA A 119 8.79 -3.50 -3.18
C ALA A 119 7.99 -4.66 -2.56
N GLY A 120 6.68 -4.74 -2.80
CA GLY A 120 5.80 -5.79 -2.30
C GLY A 120 5.57 -5.72 -0.80
N ARG A 121 5.60 -4.52 -0.21
CA ARG A 121 5.31 -4.28 1.21
C ARG A 121 3.91 -3.70 1.36
N ASP A 122 3.20 -4.09 2.42
CA ASP A 122 1.91 -3.48 2.75
C ASP A 122 2.12 -2.07 3.31
N ILE A 123 1.88 -1.08 2.45
CA ILE A 123 2.02 0.33 2.79
C ILE A 123 0.95 0.82 3.78
N VAL A 124 -0.26 0.27 3.73
CA VAL A 124 -1.35 0.65 4.63
C VAL A 124 -1.03 0.18 6.04
N GLU A 125 -0.55 -1.05 6.18
CA GLU A 125 -0.09 -1.59 7.46
C GLU A 125 1.11 -0.80 8.01
N ALA A 126 2.06 -0.46 7.14
CA ALA A 126 3.22 0.33 7.53
C ALA A 126 2.84 1.71 8.11
N VAL A 127 1.92 2.44 7.46
CA VAL A 127 1.43 3.72 7.97
C VAL A 127 0.71 3.54 9.30
N LYS A 128 -0.16 2.52 9.42
CA LYS A 128 -0.84 2.21 10.69
C LYS A 128 0.15 1.93 11.82
N MET A 129 1.17 1.10 11.58
CA MET A 129 2.21 0.76 12.57
C MET A 129 3.10 1.95 12.94
N SER A 130 3.15 3.00 12.11
CA SER A 130 3.87 4.23 12.42
C SER A 130 3.12 5.08 13.45
N VAL A 131 1.79 5.11 13.37
CA VAL A 131 0.91 5.86 14.29
C VAL A 131 0.61 5.06 15.56
N ILE A 132 0.27 3.78 15.40
CA ILE A 132 -0.12 2.88 16.46
C ILE A 132 0.90 1.75 16.50
N PRO A 133 1.88 1.78 17.43
CA PRO A 133 2.87 0.72 17.57
C PRO A 133 2.21 -0.64 17.82
N LYS A 134 2.79 -1.70 17.25
CA LYS A 134 2.37 -3.09 17.45
C LYS A 134 3.28 -3.75 18.48
N VAL A 135 2.71 -4.53 19.39
CA VAL A 135 3.49 -5.36 20.32
C VAL A 135 3.64 -6.73 19.68
N ILE A 136 4.89 -7.19 19.56
CA ILE A 136 5.25 -8.52 19.07
C ILE A 136 5.88 -9.29 20.23
N GLU A 137 5.43 -10.51 20.43
CA GLU A 137 5.98 -11.42 21.43
C GLU A 137 6.97 -12.38 20.76
N THR A 138 8.14 -12.54 21.36
CA THR A 138 9.13 -13.51 20.90
C THR A 138 8.73 -14.93 21.32
N PRO A 139 9.11 -15.97 20.57
CA PRO A 139 9.02 -17.34 21.08
C PRO A 139 9.87 -17.51 22.35
N LYS A 140 9.64 -18.59 23.08
CA LYS A 140 10.45 -18.96 24.25
C LYS A 140 11.89 -19.23 23.81
N ILE A 141 12.80 -18.34 24.16
CA ILE A 141 14.22 -18.45 23.81
C ILE A 141 14.94 -19.05 25.01
N ALA A 142 15.66 -20.15 24.79
CA ALA A 142 16.45 -20.80 25.82
C ALA A 142 17.94 -20.56 25.58
N ALA A 143 18.66 -20.14 26.62
CA ALA A 143 20.10 -19.89 26.57
C ALA A 143 20.76 -20.32 27.89
N VAL A 144 22.04 -20.69 27.83
CA VAL A 144 22.80 -21.21 28.98
C VAL A 144 23.86 -20.19 29.37
N ALA A 145 23.86 -19.79 30.64
CA ALA A 145 24.89 -18.89 31.18
C ALA A 145 26.21 -19.64 31.43
N LYS A 146 27.32 -18.92 31.68
CA LYS A 146 28.65 -19.53 31.83
C LYS A 146 28.78 -20.49 33.03
N ASP A 147 27.87 -20.38 34.00
CA ASP A 147 27.75 -21.30 35.13
C ASP A 147 26.98 -22.60 34.80
N GLY A 148 26.57 -22.79 33.54
CA GLY A 148 25.92 -24.01 33.06
C GLY A 148 24.41 -24.07 33.30
N ILE A 149 23.80 -23.00 33.82
CA ILE A 149 22.36 -22.97 34.10
C ILE A 149 21.60 -22.41 32.89
N GLN A 150 20.55 -23.12 32.49
CA GLN A 150 19.66 -22.73 31.40
C GLN A 150 18.60 -21.75 31.90
N LEU A 151 18.46 -20.64 31.20
CA LEU A 151 17.40 -19.66 31.38
C LEU A 151 16.48 -19.66 30.15
N ILE A 152 15.18 -19.56 30.40
CA ILE A 152 14.17 -19.38 29.36
C ILE A 152 13.64 -17.96 29.50
N ALA A 153 13.77 -17.16 28.45
CA ALA A 153 13.33 -15.78 28.43
C ALA A 153 12.31 -15.57 27.30
N VAL A 154 11.32 -14.72 27.59
CA VAL A 154 10.30 -14.25 26.65
C VAL A 154 10.32 -12.73 26.69
N SER A 155 10.34 -12.09 25.54
CA SER A 155 10.33 -10.64 25.41
C SER A 155 9.11 -10.18 24.64
N ARG A 156 8.54 -9.05 25.06
CA ARG A 156 7.49 -8.34 24.33
C ARG A 156 8.09 -7.03 23.85
N VAL A 157 8.29 -6.91 22.54
CA VAL A 157 8.89 -5.74 21.92
C VAL A 157 7.80 -4.90 21.26
N THR A 158 7.82 -3.60 21.52
CA THR A 158 6.94 -2.65 20.84
C THR A 158 7.68 -2.15 19.61
N VAL A 159 7.17 -2.47 18.42
CA VAL A 159 7.74 -2.02 17.15
C VAL A 159 6.94 -0.85 16.59
N ARG A 160 7.66 0.11 16.03
CA ARG A 160 7.09 1.21 15.25
C ARG A 160 7.77 1.22 13.89
N THR A 161 6.97 1.32 12.84
CA THR A 161 7.52 1.42 11.49
C THR A 161 8.06 2.82 11.23
N ASN A 162 9.32 2.89 10.82
CA ASN A 162 9.86 4.08 10.20
C ASN A 162 9.64 3.98 8.68
N ILE A 163 8.69 4.77 8.18
CA ILE A 163 8.33 4.82 6.76
C ILE A 163 9.54 5.18 5.89
N ASP A 164 10.51 5.92 6.44
CA ASP A 164 11.68 6.32 5.67
C ASP A 164 12.59 5.15 5.30
N ARG A 165 12.66 4.14 6.17
CA ARG A 165 13.59 3.01 6.06
C ARG A 165 12.88 1.68 5.78
N LEU A 166 11.64 1.76 5.31
CA LEU A 166 10.82 0.56 5.10
C LEU A 166 11.29 -0.25 3.88
N VAL A 167 11.71 0.41 2.80
CA VAL A 167 12.26 -0.26 1.62
C VAL A 167 13.63 -0.82 1.97
N GLY A 168 13.74 -2.15 2.03
CA GLY A 168 14.95 -2.85 2.51
C GLY A 168 15.03 -2.97 4.04
N GLY A 169 13.99 -2.59 4.78
CA GLY A 169 13.91 -2.74 6.23
C GLY A 169 13.73 -4.21 6.69
N ALA A 170 13.88 -4.42 8.00
CA ALA A 170 13.64 -5.72 8.63
C ALA A 170 12.14 -6.04 8.69
N GLY A 171 11.76 -7.26 8.30
CA GLY A 171 10.41 -7.78 8.53
C GLY A 171 10.20 -8.22 9.98
N GLU A 172 8.97 -8.57 10.34
CA GLU A 172 8.61 -9.06 11.69
C GLU A 172 9.47 -10.26 12.09
N GLU A 173 9.62 -11.26 11.22
CA GLU A 173 10.48 -12.43 11.46
C GLU A 173 11.96 -12.03 11.68
N THR A 174 12.45 -11.07 10.90
CA THR A 174 13.83 -10.57 11.05
C THR A 174 14.02 -9.84 12.37
N ILE A 175 13.01 -9.09 12.83
CA ILE A 175 13.04 -8.42 14.14
C ILE A 175 13.08 -9.47 15.25
N ILE A 176 12.19 -10.48 15.20
CA ILE A 176 12.17 -11.57 16.20
C ILE A 176 13.51 -12.30 16.25
N ALA A 177 14.11 -12.60 15.09
CA ALA A 177 15.41 -13.25 15.01
C ALA A 177 16.53 -12.40 15.63
N ARG A 178 16.57 -11.09 15.34
CA ARG A 178 17.58 -10.18 15.93
C ARG A 178 17.41 -10.00 17.44
N VAL A 179 16.16 -9.86 17.91
CA VAL A 179 15.85 -9.81 19.34
C VAL A 179 16.30 -11.11 20.01
N GLY A 180 16.00 -12.25 19.39
CA GLY A 180 16.42 -13.56 19.88
C GLY A 180 17.93 -13.71 19.97
N GLU A 181 18.66 -13.30 18.93
CA GLU A 181 20.13 -13.26 18.93
C GLU A 181 20.68 -12.42 20.10
N GLY A 182 20.13 -11.21 20.31
CA GLY A 182 20.52 -10.34 21.41
C GLY A 182 20.24 -10.95 22.79
N MET A 183 19.11 -11.63 22.94
CA MET A 183 18.75 -12.34 24.18
C MET A 183 19.70 -13.50 24.47
N VAL A 184 19.96 -14.36 23.47
CA VAL A 184 20.88 -15.51 23.61
C VAL A 184 22.29 -15.03 23.92
N SER A 185 22.76 -13.99 23.23
CA SER A 185 24.09 -13.42 23.44
C SER A 185 24.26 -12.83 24.84
N THR A 186 23.26 -12.10 25.34
CA THR A 186 23.31 -11.49 26.69
C THR A 186 23.33 -12.57 27.77
N ILE A 187 22.47 -13.59 27.67
CA ILE A 187 22.41 -14.69 28.64
C ILE A 187 23.69 -15.53 28.60
N GLY A 188 24.17 -15.89 27.39
CA GLY A 188 25.39 -16.68 27.23
C GLY A 188 26.67 -15.96 27.64
N SER A 189 26.67 -14.64 27.63
CA SER A 189 27.82 -13.83 28.06
C SER A 189 27.90 -13.63 29.58
N ALA A 190 26.79 -13.84 30.30
CA ALA A 190 26.71 -13.67 31.74
C ALA A 190 27.57 -14.71 32.49
N ALA A 191 28.29 -14.25 33.52
CA ALA A 191 29.13 -15.12 34.35
C ALA A 191 28.30 -16.14 35.14
N THR A 192 27.13 -15.73 35.64
CA THR A 192 26.18 -16.57 36.38
C THR A 192 24.74 -16.26 35.98
N HIS A 193 23.83 -17.22 36.12
CA HIS A 193 22.39 -17.00 35.93
C HIS A 193 21.83 -15.93 36.89
N LYS A 194 22.41 -15.80 38.09
CA LYS A 194 21.99 -14.80 39.09
C LYS A 194 22.14 -13.38 38.57
N ASN A 195 23.24 -13.07 37.87
CA ASN A 195 23.45 -11.74 37.29
C ASN A 195 22.34 -11.34 36.30
N VAL A 196 21.82 -12.32 35.55
CA VAL A 196 20.71 -12.09 34.59
C VAL A 196 19.38 -11.89 35.33
N LEU A 197 19.14 -12.66 36.39
CA LEU A 197 17.92 -12.55 37.20
C LEU A 197 17.88 -11.28 38.06
N GLU A 198 19.04 -10.81 38.54
CA GLU A 198 19.15 -9.58 39.31
C GLU A 198 18.89 -8.34 38.45
N ASN A 199 19.34 -8.35 37.18
CA ASN A 199 19.23 -7.20 36.28
C ASN A 199 18.79 -7.62 34.85
N PRO A 200 17.51 -8.00 34.65
CA PRO A 200 16.99 -8.42 33.35
C PRO A 200 17.03 -7.28 32.30
N ASP A 201 17.10 -6.02 32.74
CA ASP A 201 17.22 -4.85 31.87
C ASP A 201 18.46 -4.85 30.97
N HIS A 202 19.52 -5.60 31.32
CA HIS A 202 20.68 -5.75 30.45
C HIS A 202 20.31 -6.37 29.09
N ILE A 203 19.36 -7.33 29.09
CA ILE A 203 18.84 -7.94 27.87
C ILE A 203 18.16 -6.87 27.02
N SER A 204 17.25 -6.09 27.63
CA SER A 204 16.49 -5.03 26.98
C SER A 204 17.41 -3.97 26.36
N LYS A 205 18.40 -3.49 27.12
CA LYS A 205 19.36 -2.47 26.67
C LYS A 205 20.23 -2.97 25.52
N HIS A 206 20.67 -4.22 25.58
CA HIS A 206 21.49 -4.80 24.51
C HIS A 206 20.68 -4.97 23.21
N VAL A 207 19.46 -5.48 23.31
CA VAL A 207 18.54 -5.63 22.17
C VAL A 207 18.18 -4.28 21.54
N LEU A 208 17.93 -3.24 22.34
CA LEU A 208 17.60 -1.89 21.83
C LEU A 208 18.81 -1.13 21.26
N SER A 209 20.03 -1.53 21.61
CA SER A 209 21.25 -0.89 21.12
C SER A 209 21.66 -1.32 19.70
N LYS A 210 21.06 -2.41 19.19
CA LYS A 210 21.27 -2.94 17.84
C LYS A 210 20.16 -2.53 16.89
#